data_AF-A0A9Q1BUD4-F1
#
_entry.id   AF-A0A9Q1BUD4-F1
#
_cell.length_a   1.000
_cell.length_b   1.000
_cell.length_c   1.000
_cell.angle_alpha   90.00
_cell.angle_beta   90.00
_cell.angle_gamma   90.00
#
_symmetry.space_group_name_H-M   'P 1'
#
loop_
_entity.id
_entity.type
_entity.pdbx_description
1 polymer ?
#
loop_
_entity_poly.entity_id
_entity_poly.type
_entity_poly.pdbx_seq_one_letter_code
_entity_poly.pdbx_strand_id
1 'polypeptide(L)'
;MTLLDMLRALVFVFMTNFLCSYFAILKEMSLTLQKNDITVDQVVDKVQCVKKSLLKLKMEKELNETIHKDVKIIADTDNKIKVTYHGEMIGISAQQNREKRSQSAKMKETCAETVNKAILQVKNAAMKVIDETVKNIDDRFESFTNHKVIRAAAIINPHNWPTDNEIDAYGDEQLTDIFNHYQSILEARHVNLSAAKLQWLELKRLILRKKEDGK
;
A
#
# COMPACT_ATOMS: atom_id res chain seq x y z
N MET A 1 -32.84 -11.37 16.74
CA MET A 1 -31.51 -10.74 16.68
C MET A 1 -31.61 -9.39 17.36
N THR A 2 -30.73 -9.08 18.30
CA THR A 2 -30.71 -7.74 18.92
C THR A 2 -30.03 -6.74 17.99
N LEU A 3 -30.25 -5.43 18.18
CA LEU A 3 -29.51 -4.39 17.43
C LEU A 3 -27.99 -4.52 17.62
N LEU A 4 -27.56 -5.02 18.78
CA LEU A 4 -26.14 -5.27 19.08
C LEU A 4 -25.57 -6.42 18.24
N ASP A 5 -26.33 -7.50 18.06
CA ASP A 5 -25.91 -8.63 17.21
C ASP A 5 -25.84 -8.22 15.74
N MET A 6 -26.80 -7.39 15.30
CA MET A 6 -26.80 -6.82 13.96
C MET A 6 -25.60 -5.89 13.75
N LEU A 7 -25.29 -5.02 14.70
CA LEU A 7 -24.11 -4.16 14.66
C LEU A 7 -22.82 -4.98 14.50
N ARG A 8 -22.65 -6.03 15.31
CA ARG A 8 -21.47 -6.91 15.26
C ARG A 8 -21.35 -7.60 13.91
N ALA A 9 -22.45 -8.12 13.38
CA ALA A 9 -22.46 -8.80 12.09
C ALA A 9 -22.13 -7.84 10.93
N LEU A 10 -22.68 -6.62 10.95
CA LEU A 10 -22.36 -5.58 9.97
C LEU A 10 -20.88 -5.18 10.03
N VAL A 11 -20.36 -4.91 11.23
CA VAL A 11 -18.94 -4.59 11.43
C VAL A 11 -18.06 -5.71 10.88
N PHE A 12 -18.41 -6.97 11.16
CA PHE A 12 -17.67 -8.13 10.65
C PHE A 12 -17.66 -8.19 9.11
N VAL A 13 -18.82 -8.05 8.47
CA VAL A 13 -18.95 -8.12 7.00
C VAL A 13 -18.21 -6.97 6.32
N PHE A 14 -18.43 -5.75 6.79
CA PHE A 14 -17.74 -4.56 6.29
C PHE A 14 -16.23 -4.67 6.45
N MET A 15 -15.76 -5.20 7.59
CA MET A 15 -14.33 -5.39 7.81
C MET A 15 -13.77 -6.53 6.94
N THR A 16 -14.54 -7.59 6.68
CA THR A 16 -14.14 -8.67 5.77
C THR A 16 -13.95 -8.15 4.35
N ASN A 17 -14.89 -7.34 3.86
CA ASN A 17 -14.76 -6.70 2.55
C ASN A 17 -13.51 -5.81 2.44
N PHE A 18 -13.26 -5.00 3.48
CA PHE A 18 -12.04 -4.20 3.57
C PHE A 18 -10.78 -5.08 3.53
N LEU A 19 -10.73 -6.13 4.36
CA LEU A 19 -9.58 -7.03 4.46
C LEU A 19 -9.29 -7.74 3.13
N CYS A 20 -10.32 -8.12 2.36
CA CYS A 20 -10.13 -8.70 1.03
C CYS A 20 -9.38 -7.75 0.09
N SER A 21 -9.80 -6.48 -0.01
CA SER A 21 -9.11 -5.47 -0.84
C SER A 21 -7.71 -5.15 -0.31
N TYR A 22 -7.58 -4.99 1.01
CA TYR A 22 -6.32 -4.72 1.68
C TYR A 22 -5.28 -5.84 1.45
N PHE A 23 -5.67 -7.11 1.63
CA PHE A 23 -4.77 -8.24 1.39
C PHE A 23 -4.46 -8.44 -0.09
N ALA A 24 -5.38 -8.12 -1.00
CA ALA A 24 -5.08 -8.14 -2.43
C ALA A 24 -3.92 -7.19 -2.77
N ILE A 25 -3.91 -5.97 -2.20
CA ILE A 25 -2.82 -5.01 -2.37
C ILE A 25 -1.51 -5.54 -1.76
N LEU A 26 -1.55 -6.05 -0.52
CA LEU A 26 -0.35 -6.56 0.14
C LEU A 26 0.25 -7.81 -0.51
N LYS A 27 -0.60 -8.66 -1.10
CA LYS A 27 -0.18 -9.86 -1.82
C LYS A 27 0.80 -9.50 -2.94
N GLU A 28 0.59 -8.40 -3.66
CA GLU A 28 1.49 -7.99 -4.74
C GLU A 28 2.91 -7.70 -4.24
N MET A 29 3.02 -7.06 -3.07
CA MET A 29 4.30 -6.82 -2.42
C MET A 29 4.95 -8.14 -2.00
N SER A 30 4.19 -9.00 -1.33
CA SER A 30 4.68 -10.30 -0.83
C SER A 30 5.22 -11.17 -1.95
N LEU A 31 4.47 -11.30 -3.06
CA LEU A 31 4.90 -12.08 -4.22
C LEU A 31 6.15 -11.52 -4.89
N THR A 32 6.28 -10.20 -4.94
CA THR A 32 7.46 -9.56 -5.53
C THR A 32 8.69 -9.85 -4.67
N LEU A 33 8.60 -9.69 -3.35
CA LEU A 33 9.70 -9.93 -2.42
C LEU A 33 10.13 -11.41 -2.30
N GLN A 34 9.33 -12.34 -2.81
CA GLN A 34 9.66 -13.78 -2.84
C GLN A 34 10.46 -14.18 -4.08
N LYS A 35 10.67 -13.27 -5.04
CA LYS A 35 11.46 -13.57 -6.24
C LYS A 35 12.95 -13.64 -5.90
N ASN A 36 13.62 -14.68 -6.39
CA ASN A 36 15.06 -14.89 -6.14
C ASN A 36 15.96 -13.91 -6.92
N ASP A 37 15.45 -13.33 -8.00
CA ASP A 37 16.13 -12.43 -8.91
C ASP A 37 15.73 -10.96 -8.73
N ILE A 38 15.10 -10.62 -7.59
CA ILE A 38 14.63 -9.26 -7.35
C ILE A 38 15.79 -8.29 -7.15
N THR A 39 15.71 -7.14 -7.82
CA THR A 39 16.67 -6.03 -7.66
C THR A 39 16.16 -5.00 -6.65
N VAL A 40 17.08 -4.19 -6.11
CA VAL A 40 16.73 -3.07 -5.21
C VAL A 40 15.72 -2.12 -5.87
N ASP A 41 15.94 -1.76 -7.14
CA ASP A 41 15.03 -0.88 -7.89
C ASP A 41 13.61 -1.46 -7.94
N GLN A 42 13.49 -2.76 -8.22
CA GLN A 42 12.20 -3.44 -8.25
C GLN A 42 11.51 -3.46 -6.86
N VAL A 43 12.28 -3.61 -5.77
CA VAL A 43 11.75 -3.51 -4.41
C VAL A 43 11.22 -2.09 -4.17
N VAL A 44 12.01 -1.06 -4.47
CA VAL A 44 11.64 0.34 -4.24
C VAL A 44 10.39 0.70 -5.04
N ASP A 45 10.35 0.38 -6.33
CA ASP A 45 9.20 0.65 -7.19
C ASP A 45 7.94 -0.06 -6.69
N LYS A 46 8.06 -1.33 -6.32
CA LYS A 46 6.93 -2.11 -5.82
C LYS A 46 6.40 -1.54 -4.50
N VAL A 47 7.29 -1.18 -3.57
CA VAL A 47 6.93 -0.54 -2.31
C VAL A 47 6.16 0.76 -2.56
N GLN A 48 6.63 1.61 -3.48
CA GLN A 48 5.93 2.85 -3.83
C GLN A 48 4.56 2.60 -4.46
N CYS A 49 4.44 1.62 -5.36
CA CYS A 49 3.16 1.23 -5.95
C CYS A 49 2.15 0.74 -4.89
N VAL A 50 2.61 -0.09 -3.94
CA VAL A 50 1.76 -0.63 -2.87
C VAL A 50 1.31 0.49 -1.94
N LYS A 51 2.20 1.40 -1.54
CA LYS A 51 1.85 2.60 -0.76
C LYS A 51 0.79 3.45 -1.46
N LYS A 52 0.99 3.74 -2.75
CA LYS A 52 0.00 4.50 -3.54
C LYS A 52 -1.36 3.80 -3.57
N SER A 53 -1.38 2.48 -3.69
CA SER A 53 -2.61 1.68 -3.70
C SER A 53 -3.33 1.70 -2.35
N LEU A 54 -2.58 1.57 -1.25
CA LEU A 54 -3.12 1.70 0.11
C LEU A 54 -3.69 3.10 0.38
N LEU A 55 -2.98 4.15 -0.02
CA LEU A 55 -3.45 5.54 0.12
C LEU A 55 -4.67 5.82 -0.76
N LYS A 56 -4.75 5.20 -1.95
CA LYS A 56 -5.95 5.24 -2.79
C LYS A 56 -7.13 4.56 -2.09
N LEU A 57 -6.93 3.37 -1.52
CA LEU A 57 -7.97 2.66 -0.76
C LEU A 57 -8.47 3.46 0.45
N LYS A 58 -7.60 4.31 1.04
CA LYS A 58 -7.97 5.22 2.14
C LYS A 58 -8.93 6.33 1.71
N MET A 59 -8.98 6.68 0.42
CA MET A 59 -9.86 7.75 -0.08
C MET A 59 -11.32 7.40 0.19
N GLU A 60 -12.10 8.40 0.62
CA GLU A 60 -13.47 8.17 1.10
C GLU A 60 -14.34 7.41 0.10
N LYS A 61 -14.25 7.76 -1.19
CA LYS A 61 -14.99 7.10 -2.26
C LYS A 61 -14.66 5.61 -2.36
N GLU A 62 -13.37 5.29 -2.51
CA GLU A 62 -12.88 3.91 -2.69
C GLU A 62 -13.14 3.06 -1.44
N LEU A 63 -12.98 3.64 -0.25
CA LEU A 63 -13.26 2.98 1.01
C LEU A 63 -14.75 2.67 1.17
N ASN A 64 -15.62 3.62 0.80
CA ASN A 64 -17.07 3.39 0.79
C ASN A 64 -17.46 2.26 -0.17
N GLU A 65 -16.99 2.32 -1.41
CA GLU A 65 -17.26 1.29 -2.43
C GLU A 65 -16.78 -0.09 -1.96
N THR A 66 -15.61 -0.15 -1.32
CA THR A 66 -15.06 -1.39 -0.76
C THR A 66 -15.91 -1.93 0.38
N ILE A 67 -16.24 -1.10 1.37
CA ILE A 67 -17.00 -1.52 2.56
C ILE A 67 -18.39 -2.02 2.17
N HIS A 68 -19.07 -1.31 1.26
CA HIS A 68 -20.43 -1.63 0.82
C HIS A 68 -20.51 -2.75 -0.20
N LYS A 69 -19.37 -3.28 -0.66
CA LYS A 69 -19.33 -4.34 -1.67
C LYS A 69 -20.20 -5.53 -1.25
N ASP A 70 -21.08 -5.95 -2.16
CA ASP A 70 -21.97 -7.09 -1.97
C ASP A 70 -22.97 -6.99 -0.79
N VAL A 71 -23.05 -5.82 -0.13
CA VAL A 71 -24.03 -5.55 0.93
C VAL A 71 -25.21 -4.78 0.35
N LYS A 72 -26.42 -5.34 0.47
CA LYS A 72 -27.67 -4.66 0.09
C LYS A 72 -28.51 -4.40 1.32
N ILE A 73 -28.92 -3.13 1.48
CA ILE A 73 -29.82 -2.68 2.52
C ILE A 73 -31.17 -2.42 1.86
N ILE A 74 -32.15 -3.26 2.18
CA ILE A 74 -33.50 -3.19 1.61
C ILE A 74 -34.46 -2.75 2.71
N ALA A 75 -35.23 -1.69 2.44
CA ALA A 75 -36.39 -1.35 3.24
C ALA A 75 -37.56 -2.24 2.81
N ASP A 76 -38.05 -3.07 3.73
CA ASP A 76 -39.22 -3.92 3.52
C ASP A 76 -40.52 -3.09 3.62
N THR A 77 -41.60 -3.57 3.01
CA THR A 77 -42.94 -2.93 3.03
C THR A 77 -43.50 -2.73 4.44
N ASP A 78 -42.96 -3.44 5.42
CA ASP A 78 -43.30 -3.37 6.85
C ASP A 78 -42.46 -2.36 7.66
N ASN A 79 -41.75 -1.43 7.02
CA ASN A 79 -40.82 -0.50 7.69
C ASN A 79 -39.67 -1.22 8.44
N LYS A 80 -39.34 -2.45 7.99
CA LYS A 80 -38.24 -3.26 8.50
C LYS A 80 -37.02 -3.08 7.60
N ILE A 81 -35.86 -2.84 8.16
CA ILE A 81 -34.62 -2.82 7.38
C ILE A 81 -34.05 -4.24 7.36
N LYS A 82 -33.92 -4.80 6.15
CA LYS A 82 -33.27 -6.07 5.86
C LYS A 82 -31.88 -5.79 5.31
N VAL A 83 -30.86 -6.32 5.94
CA VAL A 83 -29.50 -6.28 5.40
C VAL A 83 -29.11 -7.66 4.90
N THR A 84 -28.66 -7.71 3.65
CA THR A 84 -28.22 -8.94 2.98
C THR A 84 -26.77 -8.81 2.50
N TYR A 85 -26.05 -9.92 2.48
CA TYR A 85 -24.70 -10.05 1.96
C TYR A 85 -24.62 -11.33 1.14
N HIS A 86 -24.17 -11.23 -0.11
CA HIS A 86 -24.23 -12.33 -1.08
C HIS A 86 -25.61 -12.99 -1.20
N GLY A 87 -26.69 -12.23 -0.95
CA GLY A 87 -28.06 -12.74 -0.97
C GLY A 87 -28.51 -13.43 0.31
N GLU A 88 -27.60 -13.69 1.26
CA GLU A 88 -27.95 -14.21 2.58
C GLU A 88 -28.34 -13.08 3.53
N MET A 89 -29.33 -13.33 4.38
CA MET A 89 -29.83 -12.35 5.32
C MET A 89 -28.98 -12.34 6.59
N ILE A 90 -28.34 -11.21 6.87
CA ILE A 90 -27.47 -11.05 8.04
C ILE A 90 -28.21 -10.38 9.20
N GLY A 91 -29.29 -9.65 8.92
CA GLY A 91 -30.09 -9.05 9.98
C GLY A 91 -31.41 -8.48 9.50
N ILE A 92 -32.41 -8.57 10.39
CA ILE A 92 -33.69 -7.87 10.28
C ILE A 92 -33.84 -6.99 11.52
N SER A 93 -34.13 -5.71 11.30
CA SER A 93 -34.59 -4.82 12.36
C SER A 93 -36.06 -4.50 12.15
N ALA A 94 -36.89 -4.75 13.16
CA ALA A 94 -38.24 -4.23 13.22
C ALA A 94 -38.22 -2.84 13.86
N GLN A 95 -38.76 -1.82 13.18
CA GLN A 95 -39.11 -0.56 13.84
C GLN A 95 -40.17 -0.87 14.91
N GLN A 96 -39.77 -0.90 16.18
CA GLN A 96 -40.72 -1.00 17.26
C GLN A 96 -41.50 0.32 17.37
N ASN A 97 -42.67 0.38 16.72
CA ASN A 97 -43.77 1.22 17.18
C ASN A 97 -44.26 0.68 18.53
N ARG A 98 -43.50 0.90 19.60
CA ARG A 98 -44.00 0.75 20.97
C ARG A 98 -44.43 2.12 21.46
N GLU A 99 -45.71 2.41 21.29
CA GLU A 99 -46.36 3.49 22.02
C GLU A 99 -46.36 3.19 23.53
N LYS A 100 -45.84 4.17 24.28
CA LYS A 100 -46.16 4.52 25.68
C LYS A 100 -45.96 3.44 26.76
N ARG A 101 -44.87 3.56 27.51
CA ARG A 101 -44.88 4.03 28.92
C ARG A 101 -43.47 4.02 29.53
N SER A 102 -43.06 5.20 29.97
CA SER A 102 -42.24 5.49 31.16
C SER A 102 -40.79 5.00 31.24
N GLN A 103 -39.90 6.00 31.43
CA GLN A 103 -38.60 5.93 32.12
C GLN A 103 -37.41 5.28 31.40
N SER A 104 -36.65 6.14 30.71
CA SER A 104 -35.19 6.33 30.86
C SER A 104 -34.60 6.82 29.54
N ALA A 105 -33.90 7.94 29.58
CA ALA A 105 -33.25 8.60 28.46
C ALA A 105 -32.01 7.84 27.94
N LYS A 106 -32.15 6.54 27.64
CA LYS A 106 -31.18 5.76 26.88
C LYS A 106 -31.73 5.54 25.47
N MET A 107 -31.25 6.40 24.56
CA MET A 107 -31.33 6.40 23.10
C MET A 107 -32.23 5.32 22.45
N LYS A 108 -33.28 5.77 21.74
CA LYS A 108 -33.94 4.97 20.69
C LYS A 108 -33.02 4.90 19.47
N GLU A 109 -32.04 3.99 19.48
CA GLU A 109 -31.14 3.76 18.33
C GLU A 109 -31.92 3.12 17.18
N THR A 110 -31.98 3.78 16.02
CA THR A 110 -32.65 3.24 14.82
C THR A 110 -31.73 2.28 14.05
N CYS A 111 -32.29 1.43 13.19
CA CYS A 111 -31.47 0.52 12.37
C CYS A 111 -30.53 1.28 11.41
N ALA A 112 -30.98 2.41 10.86
CA ALA A 112 -30.14 3.26 10.02
C ALA A 112 -28.96 3.84 10.81
N GLU A 113 -29.19 4.26 12.05
CA GLU A 113 -28.12 4.68 12.96
C GLU A 113 -27.16 3.53 13.28
N THR A 114 -27.67 2.31 13.50
CA THR A 114 -26.82 1.13 13.73
C THR A 114 -25.93 0.82 12.52
N VAL A 115 -26.46 0.89 11.31
CA VAL A 115 -25.69 0.73 10.07
C VAL A 115 -24.63 1.81 9.94
N ASN A 116 -25.01 3.09 10.12
CA ASN A 116 -24.08 4.22 10.03
C ASN A 116 -22.96 4.11 11.07
N LYS A 117 -23.28 3.65 12.28
CA LYS A 117 -22.32 3.39 13.34
C LYS A 117 -21.36 2.26 12.97
N ALA A 118 -21.85 1.16 12.40
CA ALA A 118 -20.99 0.08 11.88
C ALA A 118 -20.03 0.58 10.79
N ILE A 119 -20.55 1.36 9.82
CA ILE A 119 -19.75 1.95 8.75
C ILE A 119 -18.66 2.85 9.33
N LEU A 120 -19.03 3.76 10.24
CA LEU A 120 -18.08 4.69 10.85
C LEU A 120 -17.00 3.97 11.66
N GLN A 121 -17.39 2.94 12.42
CA GLN A 121 -16.43 2.11 13.17
C GLN A 121 -15.43 1.43 12.24
N VAL A 122 -15.90 0.80 11.16
CA VAL A 122 -15.04 0.12 10.20
C VAL A 122 -14.17 1.09 9.42
N LYS A 123 -14.70 2.25 9.00
CA LYS A 123 -13.90 3.31 8.35
C LYS A 123 -12.72 3.74 9.22
N ASN A 124 -12.99 4.06 10.48
CA ASN A 124 -11.95 4.51 11.40
C ASN A 124 -10.88 3.43 11.63
N ALA A 125 -11.30 2.18 11.80
CA ALA A 125 -10.39 1.05 11.94
C ALA A 125 -9.56 0.83 10.67
N ALA A 126 -10.20 0.84 9.50
CA ALA A 126 -9.54 0.66 8.19
C ALA A 126 -8.51 1.76 7.92
N MET A 127 -8.85 3.03 8.17
CA MET A 127 -7.92 4.14 8.03
C MET A 127 -6.69 3.97 8.93
N LYS A 128 -6.90 3.59 10.20
CA LYS A 128 -5.81 3.34 11.15
C LYS A 128 -4.90 2.19 10.69
N VAL A 129 -5.49 1.07 10.24
CA VAL A 129 -4.73 -0.07 9.70
C VAL A 129 -3.90 0.36 8.50
N ILE A 130 -4.48 1.12 7.57
CA ILE A 130 -3.73 1.63 6.41
C ILE A 130 -2.57 2.52 6.85
N ASP A 131 -2.79 3.47 7.76
CA ASP A 131 -1.76 4.39 8.22
C ASP A 131 -0.61 3.68 8.93
N GLU A 132 -0.92 2.75 9.82
CA GLU A 132 0.09 1.91 10.49
C GLU A 132 0.85 1.05 9.49
N THR A 133 0.17 0.52 8.47
CA THR A 133 0.82 -0.30 7.43
C THR A 133 1.76 0.51 6.56
N VAL A 134 1.34 1.70 6.11
CA VAL A 134 2.17 2.60 5.32
C VAL A 134 3.40 3.01 6.11
N LYS A 135 3.23 3.35 7.40
CA LYS A 135 4.35 3.65 8.30
C LYS A 135 5.30 2.46 8.45
N ASN A 136 4.79 1.26 8.70
CA ASN A 136 5.62 0.06 8.84
C ASN A 136 6.39 -0.28 7.55
N ILE A 137 5.79 -0.01 6.39
CA ILE A 137 6.46 -0.13 5.10
C ILE A 137 7.60 0.90 5.02
N ASP A 138 7.35 2.15 5.38
CA ASP A 138 8.38 3.19 5.38
C ASP A 138 9.53 2.86 6.31
N ASP A 139 9.25 2.50 7.56
CA ASP A 139 10.25 2.14 8.56
C ASP A 139 11.08 0.92 8.11
N ARG A 140 10.43 -0.09 7.51
CA ARG A 140 11.11 -1.32 7.06
C ARG A 140 12.00 -1.10 5.84
N PHE A 141 11.55 -0.29 4.89
CA PHE A 141 12.23 -0.07 3.62
C PHE A 141 13.04 1.24 3.58
N GLU A 142 13.13 1.95 4.72
CA GLU A 142 13.91 3.19 4.86
C GLU A 142 15.35 3.02 4.38
N SER A 143 15.99 1.89 4.71
CA SER A 143 17.35 1.60 4.26
C SER A 143 17.46 1.51 2.73
N PHE A 144 16.45 0.99 2.04
CA PHE A 144 16.48 0.90 0.58
C PHE A 144 16.21 2.26 -0.08
N THR A 145 15.43 3.12 0.56
CA THR A 145 15.04 4.43 0.01
C THR A 145 15.99 5.56 0.39
N ASN A 146 16.66 5.47 1.55
CA ASN A 146 17.46 6.56 2.11
C ASN A 146 18.95 6.23 2.30
N HIS A 147 19.37 4.96 2.25
CA HIS A 147 20.79 4.63 2.42
C HIS A 147 21.59 5.04 1.19
N LYS A 148 22.53 5.97 1.39
CA LYS A 148 23.34 6.62 0.34
C LYS A 148 23.93 5.63 -0.66
N VAL A 149 24.53 4.54 -0.14
CA VAL A 149 25.21 3.51 -0.95
C VAL A 149 24.23 2.66 -1.75
N ILE A 150 23.07 2.32 -1.17
CA ILE A 150 22.09 1.46 -1.84
C ILE A 150 21.46 2.24 -2.99
N ARG A 151 21.14 3.52 -2.76
CA ARG A 151 20.72 4.43 -3.83
C ARG A 151 21.79 4.61 -4.89
N ALA A 152 23.04 4.78 -4.47
CA ALA A 152 24.16 4.92 -5.39
C ALA A 152 24.36 3.67 -6.26
N ALA A 153 24.05 2.47 -5.76
CA ALA A 153 24.16 1.23 -6.53
C ALA A 153 23.21 1.17 -7.75
N ALA A 154 22.13 1.97 -7.76
CA ALA A 154 21.20 2.04 -8.89
C ALA A 154 21.85 2.52 -10.20
N ILE A 155 23.04 3.14 -10.15
CA ILE A 155 23.79 3.54 -11.35
C ILE A 155 24.19 2.36 -12.22
N ILE A 156 24.27 1.16 -11.66
CA ILE A 156 24.69 -0.05 -12.39
C ILE A 156 23.61 -0.48 -13.39
N ASN A 157 22.35 -0.08 -13.18
CA ASN A 157 21.23 -0.44 -14.03
C ASN A 157 21.17 0.43 -15.31
N PRO A 158 21.45 -0.14 -16.50
CA PRO A 158 21.51 0.63 -17.76
C PRO A 158 20.15 1.17 -18.25
N HIS A 159 19.04 0.81 -17.60
CA HIS A 159 17.72 1.38 -17.86
C HIS A 159 17.56 2.76 -17.21
N ASN A 160 18.34 3.06 -16.18
CA ASN A 160 18.31 4.34 -15.47
C ASN A 160 19.23 5.40 -16.10
N TRP A 161 19.92 5.04 -17.18
CA TRP A 161 20.93 5.89 -17.81
C TRP A 161 20.28 6.94 -18.74
N PRO A 162 20.78 8.19 -18.74
CA PRO A 162 20.33 9.22 -19.66
C PRO A 162 20.70 8.89 -21.11
N THR A 163 19.95 9.43 -22.08
CA THR A 163 20.15 9.19 -23.52
C THR A 163 21.19 10.09 -24.20
N ASP A 164 21.56 11.22 -23.60
CA ASP A 164 22.35 12.29 -24.25
C ASP A 164 23.65 12.67 -23.49
N ASN A 165 24.14 13.89 -23.73
CA ASN A 165 25.38 14.55 -23.24
C ASN A 165 25.63 14.47 -21.72
N GLU A 166 24.65 14.11 -20.91
CA GLU A 166 24.78 13.93 -19.47
C GLU A 166 25.36 12.57 -19.08
N ILE A 167 25.43 11.62 -20.03
CA ILE A 167 25.94 10.27 -19.76
C ILE A 167 27.40 10.28 -19.28
N ASP A 168 28.22 11.21 -19.75
CA ASP A 168 29.64 11.27 -19.41
C ASP A 168 29.83 11.56 -17.91
N ALA A 169 29.01 12.44 -17.32
CA ALA A 169 29.03 12.76 -15.89
C ALA A 169 28.12 11.88 -15.02
N TYR A 170 27.21 11.10 -15.64
CA TYR A 170 26.26 10.26 -14.91
C TYR A 170 26.97 9.18 -14.07
N GLY A 171 26.62 9.13 -12.78
CA GLY A 171 27.10 8.10 -11.85
C GLY A 171 28.38 8.43 -11.10
N ASP A 172 29.04 9.56 -11.37
CA ASP A 172 30.33 9.90 -10.76
C ASP A 172 30.22 10.19 -9.25
N GLU A 173 29.15 10.86 -8.84
CA GLU A 173 28.86 11.13 -7.41
C GLU A 173 28.51 9.82 -6.70
N GLN A 174 27.69 8.99 -7.32
CA GLN A 174 27.28 7.69 -6.78
C GLN A 174 28.47 6.72 -6.66
N LEU A 175 29.39 6.71 -7.63
CA LEU A 175 30.65 5.97 -7.50
C LEU A 175 31.49 6.45 -6.34
N THR A 176 31.53 7.78 -6.14
CA THR A 176 32.24 8.38 -5.00
C THR A 176 31.61 7.94 -3.69
N ASP A 177 30.28 7.88 -3.61
CA ASP A 177 29.55 7.42 -2.42
C ASP A 177 29.79 5.95 -2.10
N ILE A 178 29.79 5.09 -3.12
CA ILE A 178 30.11 3.67 -2.96
C ILE A 178 31.56 3.50 -2.52
N PHE A 179 32.49 4.21 -3.17
CA PHE A 179 33.92 4.14 -2.85
C PHE A 179 34.19 4.57 -1.41
N ASN A 180 33.64 5.72 -0.99
CA ASN A 180 33.84 6.26 0.35
C ASN A 180 33.31 5.32 1.43
N HIS A 181 32.20 4.63 1.18
CA HIS A 181 31.67 3.67 2.14
C HIS A 181 32.56 2.43 2.31
N TYR A 182 33.16 1.94 1.23
CA TYR A 182 34.05 0.77 1.24
C TYR A 182 35.54 1.12 1.24
N GLN A 183 35.89 2.37 1.57
CA GLN A 183 37.23 2.93 1.39
C GLN A 183 38.32 2.05 1.98
N SER A 184 38.15 1.59 3.23
CA SER A 184 39.15 0.77 3.93
C SER A 184 39.49 -0.52 3.20
N ILE A 185 38.50 -1.18 2.61
CA ILE A 185 38.67 -2.45 1.87
C ILE A 185 39.24 -2.18 0.49
N LEU A 186 38.78 -1.13 -0.18
CA LEU A 186 39.20 -0.76 -1.54
C LEU A 186 40.65 -0.26 -1.56
N GLU A 187 41.05 0.57 -0.59
CA GLU A 187 42.42 1.05 -0.47
C GLU A 187 43.39 -0.07 -0.08
N ALA A 188 42.98 -1.00 0.79
CA ALA A 188 43.76 -2.20 1.10
C ALA A 188 44.00 -3.11 -0.12
N ARG A 189 43.20 -2.94 -1.19
CA ARG A 189 43.35 -3.63 -2.47
C ARG A 189 43.89 -2.74 -3.58
N HIS A 190 44.43 -1.56 -3.24
CA HIS A 190 44.98 -0.58 -4.17
C HIS A 190 44.00 -0.12 -5.26
N VAL A 191 42.69 -0.14 -4.98
CA VAL A 191 41.68 0.39 -5.89
C VAL A 191 41.71 1.91 -5.85
N ASN A 192 41.85 2.52 -7.02
CA ASN A 192 41.93 3.98 -7.19
C ASN A 192 40.60 4.52 -7.73
N LEU A 193 39.99 5.49 -7.03
CA LEU A 193 38.72 6.10 -7.42
C LEU A 193 38.79 6.79 -8.80
N SER A 194 39.87 7.52 -9.10
CA SER A 194 40.04 8.19 -10.39
C SER A 194 40.10 7.18 -11.54
N ALA A 195 40.81 6.07 -11.34
CA ALA A 195 40.85 4.98 -12.31
C ALA A 195 39.47 4.31 -12.47
N ALA A 196 38.74 4.11 -11.36
CA ALA A 196 37.38 3.56 -11.41
C ALA A 196 36.40 4.46 -12.18
N LYS A 197 36.48 5.79 -12.00
CA LYS A 197 35.67 6.76 -12.77
C LYS A 197 35.97 6.71 -14.28
N LEU A 198 37.25 6.58 -14.66
CA LEU A 198 37.64 6.40 -16.06
C LEU A 198 37.09 5.09 -16.64
N GLN A 199 37.23 3.98 -15.93
CA GLN A 199 36.68 2.68 -16.36
C GLN A 199 35.14 2.72 -16.47
N TRP A 200 34.48 3.43 -15.56
CA TRP A 200 33.03 3.64 -15.62
C TRP A 200 32.61 4.40 -16.88
N LEU A 201 33.33 5.48 -17.23
CA LEU A 201 33.10 6.23 -18.46
C LEU A 201 33.27 5.35 -19.71
N GLU A 202 34.32 4.52 -19.74
CA GLU A 202 34.56 3.58 -20.83
C GLU A 202 33.43 2.56 -20.96
N LEU A 203 32.98 1.98 -19.83
CA LEU A 203 31.85 1.04 -19.80
C LEU A 203 30.57 1.68 -20.34
N LYS A 204 30.25 2.91 -19.91
CA LYS A 204 29.07 3.65 -20.38
C LYS A 204 29.09 3.81 -21.90
N ARG A 205 30.22 4.26 -22.45
CA ARG A 205 30.43 4.44 -23.90
C ARG A 205 30.39 3.14 -24.70
N LEU A 206 30.83 2.03 -24.10
CA LEU A 206 30.79 0.71 -24.74
C LEU A 206 29.35 0.18 -24.83
N ILE A 207 28.57 0.32 -23.76
CA ILE A 207 27.17 -0.13 -23.72
C ILE A 207 26.28 0.71 -24.65
N LEU A 208 26.51 2.03 -24.73
CA LEU A 208 25.79 2.89 -25.68
C LEU A 208 26.05 2.49 -27.13
N ARG A 209 27.32 2.30 -27.53
CA ARG A 209 27.66 1.84 -28.88
C ARG A 209 26.98 0.53 -29.25
N LYS A 210 26.97 -0.45 -28.33
CA LYS A 210 26.26 -1.72 -28.54
C LYS A 210 24.74 -1.57 -28.70
N LYS A 211 24.12 -0.57 -28.07
CA LYS A 211 22.69 -0.28 -28.27
C LYS A 211 22.41 0.33 -29.65
N GLU A 212 23.38 1.05 -30.21
CA GLU A 212 23.27 1.65 -31.55
C GLU A 212 23.51 0.61 -32.66
N ASP A 213 24.49 -0.27 -32.50
CA ASP A 213 24.83 -1.33 -33.47
C ASP A 213 23.80 -2.48 -33.53
N GLY A 214 22.92 -2.59 -32.53
CA GLY A 214 21.89 -3.63 -32.41
C GLY A 214 20.49 -3.21 -32.86
N LYS A 215 20.33 -2.02 -33.44
CA LYS A 215 19.11 -1.57 -34.14
C LYS A 215 19.21 -1.85 -35.63
#